data_AF-A0A659QXK3-F1
#
_entry.id   AF-A0A659QXK3-F1
#
_cell.length_a   1.000
_cell.length_b   1.000
_cell.length_c   1.000
_cell.angle_alpha   90.00
_cell.angle_beta   90.00
_cell.angle_gamma   90.00
#
_symmetry.space_group_name_H-M   'P 1'
#
loop_
_entity.id
_entity.type
_entity.pdbx_description
1 polymer ?
#
loop_
_entity_poly.entity_id
_entity_poly.type
_entity_poly.pdbx_seq_one_letter_code
_entity_poly.pdbx_strand_id
1 'polypeptide(L)'
;GARIVRGESESGQAGIARGDLMQFANDAVKMGVAFDTTAEESGQMMAQWRTAFKLTQEDVVVLADKINYLGNTGPANAKKISDIVTRIGPLGGVAGVASGEIAAMGATIAGMGVESEIASTGIKNFMLS
;
A
#
# COMPACT_ATOMS: atom_id res chain seq x y z
N GLY A 1 16.35 9.89 -16.96
CA GLY A 1 17.63 10.04 -16.25
C GLY A 1 17.41 10.12 -14.76
N ALA A 2 17.18 11.33 -14.21
CA ALA A 2 17.11 11.56 -12.76
C ALA A 2 15.91 10.92 -12.02
N ARG A 3 14.79 10.63 -12.69
CA ARG A 3 13.59 10.03 -12.07
C ARG A 3 13.69 8.53 -11.79
N ILE A 4 14.51 7.79 -12.54
CA ILE A 4 14.71 6.34 -12.33
C ILE A 4 15.59 6.10 -11.10
N VAL A 5 16.56 6.98 -10.84
CA VAL A 5 17.54 6.86 -9.74
C VAL A 5 16.93 7.06 -8.35
N ARG A 6 15.83 7.83 -8.23
CA ARG A 6 15.11 7.98 -6.94
C ARG A 6 14.30 6.73 -6.58
N GLY A 7 13.59 6.17 -7.55
CA GLY A 7 12.90 4.88 -7.39
C GLY A 7 13.86 3.73 -7.09
N GLU A 8 15.08 3.74 -7.64
CA GLU A 8 16.15 2.80 -7.29
C GLU A 8 16.64 2.95 -5.83
N SER A 9 16.63 4.16 -5.28
CA SER A 9 17.03 4.42 -3.89
C SER A 9 16.02 3.84 -2.89
N GLU A 10 14.73 3.92 -3.21
CA GLU A 10 13.63 3.41 -2.38
C GLU A 10 13.42 1.90 -2.58
N SER A 11 13.60 1.38 -3.79
CA SER A 11 13.61 -0.06 -4.08
C SER A 11 14.80 -0.76 -3.43
N GLY A 12 15.97 -0.10 -3.40
CA GLY A 12 17.17 -0.57 -2.70
C GLY A 12 16.98 -0.58 -1.18
N GLN A 13 16.31 0.42 -0.61
CA GLN A 13 15.93 0.44 0.81
C GLN A 13 14.88 -0.62 1.17
N ALA A 14 13.99 -0.96 0.24
CA ALA A 14 12.99 -2.02 0.40
C ALA A 14 13.55 -3.44 0.19
N GLY A 15 14.87 -3.59 -0.01
CA GLY A 15 15.52 -4.89 -0.14
C GLY A 15 15.20 -5.62 -1.44
N ILE A 16 14.86 -4.91 -2.51
CA ILE A 16 14.54 -5.53 -3.80
C ILE A 16 15.82 -5.97 -4.51
N ALA A 17 15.89 -7.25 -4.89
CA ALA A 17 17.04 -7.78 -5.60
C ALA A 17 17.16 -7.13 -6.98
N ARG A 18 18.39 -6.94 -7.45
CA ARG A 18 18.67 -6.28 -8.75
C ARG A 18 17.93 -6.95 -9.93
N GLY A 19 17.76 -8.27 -9.88
CA GLY A 19 17.01 -9.03 -10.90
C GLY A 19 15.51 -8.74 -10.91
N ASP A 20 14.95 -8.24 -9.80
CA ASP A 20 13.52 -8.04 -9.61
C ASP A 20 13.09 -6.58 -9.85
N LEU A 21 14.04 -5.66 -10.05
CA LEU A 21 13.76 -4.23 -10.23
C LEU A 21 12.83 -3.95 -11.42
N MET A 22 12.96 -4.70 -12.51
CA MET A 22 12.09 -4.55 -13.68
C MET A 22 10.65 -4.96 -13.37
N GLN A 23 10.47 -6.07 -12.63
CA GLN A 23 9.14 -6.53 -12.22
C GLN A 23 8.49 -5.53 -11.27
N PHE A 24 9.25 -5.06 -10.27
CA PHE A 24 8.77 -4.04 -9.34
C PHE A 24 8.33 -2.75 -10.04
N ALA A 25 9.14 -2.25 -10.98
CA ALA A 25 8.78 -1.05 -11.75
C ALA A 25 7.52 -1.25 -12.60
N ASN A 26 7.35 -2.42 -13.22
CA ASN A 26 6.14 -2.74 -13.99
C ASN A 26 4.90 -2.79 -13.10
N ASP A 27 4.99 -3.38 -11.92
CA ASP A 27 3.87 -3.45 -10.98
C ASP A 27 3.54 -2.05 -10.41
N ALA A 28 4.54 -1.19 -10.22
CA ALA A 28 4.34 0.19 -9.80
C ALA A 28 3.54 0.99 -10.84
N VAL A 29 3.83 0.80 -12.12
CA VAL A 29 3.08 1.43 -13.21
C VAL A 29 1.63 0.94 -13.23
N LYS A 30 1.41 -0.38 -13.11
CA LYS A 30 0.04 -0.95 -13.08
C LYS A 30 -0.77 -0.42 -11.91
N MET A 31 -0.16 -0.39 -10.72
CA MET A 31 -0.80 0.12 -9.52
C MET A 31 -1.11 1.63 -9.65
N GLY A 32 -0.21 2.40 -10.25
CA GLY A 32 -0.42 3.83 -10.52
C GLY A 32 -1.69 4.08 -11.34
N VAL A 33 -1.87 3.30 -12.41
CA VAL A 33 -3.09 3.36 -13.23
C VAL A 33 -4.33 2.96 -12.41
N ALA A 34 -4.25 1.88 -11.62
CA ALA A 34 -5.37 1.40 -10.83
C ALA A 34 -5.81 2.39 -9.72
N PHE A 35 -4.85 3.12 -9.13
CA PHE A 35 -5.10 3.95 -7.95
C PHE A 35 -5.25 5.44 -8.30
N ASP A 36 -5.18 5.80 -9.57
CA ASP A 36 -5.13 7.19 -10.06
C ASP A 36 -4.01 8.00 -9.36
N THR A 37 -2.79 7.46 -9.45
CA THR A 37 -1.57 8.01 -8.86
C THR A 37 -0.39 7.78 -9.80
N THR A 38 0.77 8.35 -9.50
CA THR A 38 1.97 8.14 -10.32
C THR A 38 2.61 6.77 -10.05
N ALA A 39 3.39 6.28 -11.02
CA ALA A 39 4.21 5.08 -10.82
C ALA A 39 5.26 5.29 -9.72
N GLU A 40 5.73 6.52 -9.51
CA GLU A 40 6.69 6.87 -8.46
C GLU A 40 6.05 6.75 -7.07
N GLU A 41 4.89 7.38 -6.86
CA GLU A 41 4.11 7.26 -5.62
C GLU A 41 3.70 5.80 -5.35
N SER A 42 3.35 5.06 -6.41
CA SER A 42 3.01 3.65 -6.30
C SER A 42 4.19 2.78 -5.90
N GLY A 43 5.37 3.02 -6.50
CA GLY A 43 6.60 2.36 -6.11
C GLY A 43 6.94 2.62 -4.65
N GLN A 44 6.80 3.88 -4.19
CA GLN A 44 6.99 4.23 -2.78
C GLN A 44 6.04 3.49 -1.86
N MET A 45 4.75 3.47 -2.16
CA MET A 45 3.75 2.74 -1.38
C MET A 45 4.06 1.25 -1.33
N MET A 46 4.35 0.61 -2.47
CA MET A 46 4.69 -0.82 -2.49
C MET A 46 5.96 -1.11 -1.68
N ALA A 47 7.01 -0.31 -1.82
CA ALA A 47 8.25 -0.42 -1.04
C ALA A 47 7.98 -0.32 0.47
N GLN A 48 7.16 0.66 0.87
CA GLN A 48 6.74 0.86 2.25
C GLN A 48 5.93 -0.34 2.77
N TRP A 49 4.93 -0.82 2.02
CA TRP A 49 4.12 -1.97 2.43
C TRP A 49 4.92 -3.27 2.51
N ARG A 50 5.83 -3.51 1.57
CA ARG A 50 6.74 -4.65 1.61
C ARG A 50 7.58 -4.64 2.88
N THR A 51 8.13 -3.48 3.23
CA THR A 51 8.96 -3.33 4.43
C THR A 51 8.12 -3.45 5.70
N ALA A 52 7.01 -2.72 5.77
CA ALA A 52 6.10 -2.64 6.90
C ALA A 52 5.47 -4.00 7.25
N PHE A 53 4.89 -4.67 6.27
CA PHE A 53 4.13 -5.90 6.47
C PHE A 53 4.93 -7.17 6.13
N LYS A 54 6.24 -7.02 5.83
CA LYS A 54 7.16 -8.10 5.44
C LYS A 54 6.64 -8.90 4.23
N LEU A 55 6.15 -8.19 3.21
CA LEU A 55 5.56 -8.78 2.00
C LEU A 55 6.63 -9.12 0.97
N THR A 56 6.43 -10.23 0.27
CA THR A 56 7.11 -10.49 -1.01
C THR A 56 6.58 -9.56 -2.11
N GLN A 57 7.17 -9.64 -3.31
CA GLN A 57 6.61 -8.92 -4.46
C GLN A 57 5.19 -9.41 -4.80
N GLU A 58 4.96 -10.71 -4.74
CA GLU A 58 3.65 -11.31 -5.01
C GLU A 58 2.62 -10.82 -3.99
N ASP A 59 2.98 -10.85 -2.71
CA ASP A 59 2.08 -10.44 -1.63
C ASP A 59 1.70 -8.95 -1.70
N VAL A 60 2.62 -8.06 -2.10
CA VAL A 60 2.29 -6.63 -2.25
C VAL A 60 1.39 -6.36 -3.45
N VAL A 61 1.53 -7.14 -4.53
CA VAL A 61 0.61 -7.10 -5.68
C VAL A 61 -0.77 -7.58 -5.25
N VAL A 62 -0.86 -8.67 -4.48
CA VAL A 62 -2.13 -9.16 -3.92
C VAL A 62 -2.80 -8.12 -3.02
N LEU A 63 -2.03 -7.39 -2.20
CA LEU A 63 -2.57 -6.29 -1.40
C LEU A 63 -3.09 -5.15 -2.29
N ALA A 64 -2.33 -4.75 -3.32
CA ALA A 64 -2.74 -3.73 -4.26
C ALA A 64 -4.03 -4.11 -4.99
N ASP A 65 -4.16 -5.36 -5.42
CA ASP A 65 -5.36 -5.89 -6.07
C ASP A 65 -6.57 -5.89 -5.13
N LYS A 66 -6.40 -6.24 -3.86
CA LYS A 66 -7.46 -6.15 -2.85
C LYS A 66 -7.93 -4.71 -2.64
N ILE A 67 -7.00 -3.76 -2.53
CA ILE A 67 -7.33 -2.34 -2.39
C ILE A 67 -8.05 -1.83 -3.64
N ASN A 68 -7.60 -2.21 -4.84
CA ASN A 68 -8.27 -1.88 -6.10
C ASN A 68 -9.70 -2.45 -6.13
N TYR A 69 -9.87 -3.71 -5.74
CA TYR A 69 -11.19 -4.34 -5.66
C TYR A 69 -12.12 -3.61 -4.69
N LEU A 70 -11.67 -3.33 -3.46
CA LEU A 70 -12.42 -2.56 -2.47
C LEU A 70 -12.75 -1.16 -2.99
N GLY A 71 -11.80 -0.53 -3.69
CA GLY A 71 -11.95 0.78 -4.32
C GLY A 71 -13.01 0.84 -5.41
N ASN A 72 -13.13 -0.24 -6.19
CA ASN A 72 -14.06 -0.35 -7.32
C ASN A 72 -15.45 -0.88 -6.93
N THR A 73 -15.56 -1.57 -5.80
CA THR A 73 -16.82 -2.22 -5.35
C THR A 73 -17.42 -1.58 -4.11
N GLY A 74 -16.64 -0.79 -3.38
CA GLY A 74 -17.05 -0.14 -2.15
C GLY A 74 -17.26 1.37 -2.28
N PRO A 75 -17.64 2.03 -1.17
CA PRO A 75 -17.91 3.47 -1.12
C PRO A 75 -16.65 4.36 -1.05
N ALA A 76 -15.47 3.79 -0.79
CA ALA A 76 -14.20 4.53 -0.70
C ALA A 76 -13.32 4.20 -1.91
N ASN A 77 -12.64 5.18 -2.48
CA ASN A 77 -11.73 4.93 -3.61
C ASN A 77 -10.40 4.29 -3.16
N ALA A 78 -9.71 3.64 -4.10
CA ALA A 78 -8.45 2.94 -3.85
C ALA A 78 -7.38 3.85 -3.22
N LYS A 79 -7.29 5.11 -3.65
CA LYS A 79 -6.36 6.10 -3.13
C LYS A 79 -6.56 6.41 -1.64
N LYS A 80 -7.80 6.53 -1.18
CA LYS A 80 -8.12 6.81 0.24
C LYS A 80 -7.85 5.57 1.10
N ILE A 81 -8.16 4.38 0.59
CA ILE A 81 -7.85 3.10 1.25
C ILE A 81 -6.34 2.92 1.37
N SER A 82 -5.58 3.18 0.30
CA SER A 82 -4.12 3.04 0.29
C SER A 82 -3.44 4.01 1.24
N ASP A 83 -3.92 5.25 1.39
CA ASP A 83 -3.40 6.20 2.37
C ASP A 83 -3.58 5.69 3.81
N ILE A 84 -4.73 5.09 4.14
CA ILE A 84 -4.97 4.47 5.46
C ILE A 84 -4.00 3.30 5.70
N VAL A 85 -3.87 2.39 4.73
CA VAL A 85 -2.97 1.23 4.82
C VAL A 85 -1.52 1.68 5.04
N THR A 86 -1.06 2.68 4.29
CA THR A 86 0.29 3.25 4.40
C THR A 86 0.56 3.87 5.78
N ARG A 87 -0.40 4.62 6.33
CA ARG A 87 -0.27 5.24 7.66
C ARG A 87 -0.16 4.22 8.80
N ILE A 88 -0.76 3.04 8.63
CA ILE A 88 -0.73 1.97 9.64
C ILE A 88 0.54 1.12 9.52
N GLY A 89 1.11 0.99 8.32
CA GLY A 89 2.28 0.15 8.01
C GLY A 89 3.40 0.15 9.06
N PRO A 90 3.90 1.31 9.53
CA PRO A 90 4.97 1.37 10.53
C PRO A 90 4.69 0.68 11.88
N LEU A 91 3.44 0.27 12.13
CA LEU A 91 2.98 -0.33 13.39
C LEU A 91 2.63 -1.83 13.22
N GLY A 92 2.65 -2.34 11.99
CA GLY A 92 2.25 -3.70 11.62
C GLY A 92 3.32 -4.75 11.90
N GLY A 93 3.61 -5.02 13.17
CA GLY A 93 4.44 -6.18 13.57
C GLY A 93 3.84 -7.55 13.24
N VAL A 94 2.65 -7.58 12.66
CA VAL A 94 1.91 -8.78 12.23
C VAL A 94 2.04 -8.92 10.71
N ALA A 95 2.61 -10.05 10.28
CA ALA A 95 2.86 -10.41 8.88
C ALA A 95 1.62 -10.21 7.98
N GLY A 96 1.83 -10.14 6.65
CA GLY A 96 0.88 -9.83 5.57
C GLY A 96 -0.54 -10.41 5.58
N VAL A 97 -0.91 -11.26 6.54
CA VAL A 97 -2.30 -11.59 6.89
C VAL A 97 -3.08 -10.33 7.30
N ALA A 98 -2.47 -9.42 8.07
CA ALA A 98 -3.17 -8.24 8.59
C ALA A 98 -3.40 -7.12 7.55
N SER A 99 -2.59 -7.02 6.49
CA SER A 99 -2.66 -5.87 5.57
C SER A 99 -3.96 -5.82 4.77
N GLY A 100 -4.50 -6.98 4.38
CA GLY A 100 -5.80 -7.08 3.72
C GLY A 100 -6.97 -6.73 4.64
N GLU A 101 -6.88 -7.11 5.92
CA GLU A 101 -7.88 -6.78 6.94
C GLU A 101 -7.87 -5.28 7.25
N ILE A 102 -6.68 -4.68 7.37
CA ILE A 102 -6.51 -3.24 7.50
C ILE A 102 -7.12 -2.51 6.29
N ALA A 103 -6.89 -3.00 5.07
CA ALA A 103 -7.50 -2.43 3.87
C ALA A 103 -9.04 -2.50 3.92
N ALA A 104 -9.61 -3.62 4.36
CA ALA A 104 -11.06 -3.78 4.50
C ALA A 104 -11.67 -2.86 5.58
N MET A 105 -11.00 -2.74 6.74
CA MET A 105 -11.38 -1.78 7.79
C MET A 105 -11.30 -0.35 7.28
N GLY A 106 -10.20 -0.01 6.58
CA GLY A 106 -9.99 1.29 5.96
C GLY A 106 -11.07 1.63 4.94
N ALA A 107 -11.43 0.69 4.05
CA ALA A 107 -12.51 0.85 3.09
C ALA A 107 -13.87 1.09 3.77
N THR A 108 -14.16 0.35 4.83
CA THR A 108 -15.40 0.49 5.60
C THR A 108 -15.49 1.87 6.26
N ILE A 109 -14.45 2.27 6.99
CA ILE A 109 -14.43 3.54 7.74
C ILE A 109 -14.37 4.75 6.80
N ALA A 110 -13.52 4.70 5.77
CA ALA A 110 -13.47 5.76 4.76
C ALA A 110 -14.79 5.89 3.99
N GLY A 111 -15.50 4.78 3.79
CA GLY A 111 -16.84 4.72 3.23
C GLY A 111 -17.90 5.48 4.01
N MET A 112 -17.70 5.62 5.32
CA MET A 112 -18.53 6.44 6.21
C MET A 112 -18.20 7.93 6.14
N GLY A 113 -17.30 8.35 5.23
CA GLY A 113 -16.85 9.73 5.09
C GLY A 113 -15.79 10.14 6.10
N VAL A 114 -15.22 9.19 6.86
CA VAL A 114 -14.17 9.49 7.83
C VAL A 114 -12.85 9.76 7.11
N GLU A 115 -12.11 10.75 7.59
CA GLU A 115 -10.81 11.12 7.03
C GLU A 115 -9.73 10.10 7.36
N SER A 116 -8.79 9.89 6.43
CA SER A 116 -7.79 8.82 6.52
C SER A 116 -6.98 8.86 7.81
N GLU A 117 -6.63 10.05 8.30
CA GLU A 117 -5.87 10.22 9.55
C GLU A 117 -6.66 9.72 10.77
N ILE A 118 -7.94 10.05 10.84
CA ILE A 118 -8.84 9.63 11.91
C ILE A 118 -9.08 8.12 11.81
N ALA A 119 -9.35 7.62 10.60
CA ALA A 119 -9.52 6.19 10.35
C ALA A 119 -8.27 5.40 10.76
N SER A 120 -7.08 5.87 10.37
CA SER A 120 -5.80 5.24 10.70
C SER A 120 -5.55 5.18 12.20
N THR A 121 -5.84 6.28 12.90
CA THR A 121 -5.73 6.35 14.37
C THR A 121 -6.71 5.39 15.05
N GLY A 122 -7.96 5.32 14.59
CA GLY A 122 -8.98 4.42 15.12
C GLY A 122 -8.59 2.94 14.95
N ILE A 123 -8.17 2.56 13.73
CA ILE A 123 -7.72 1.19 13.43
C ILE A 123 -6.48 0.85 14.28
N LYS A 124 -5.51 1.77 14.36
CA LYS A 124 -4.31 1.60 15.20
C LYS A 124 -4.67 1.29 16.65
N ASN A 125 -5.57 2.07 17.24
CA ASN A 125 -5.96 1.88 18.63
C ASN A 125 -6.69 0.55 18.85
N PHE A 126 -7.55 0.16 17.90
CA PHE A 126 -8.23 -1.14 17.92
C PHE A 126 -7.26 -2.34 17.83
N MET A 127 -6.18 -2.22 17.05
CA MET A 127 -5.18 -3.29 16.92
C MET A 127 -4.23 -3.40 18.12
N LEU A 128 -4.09 -2.33 18.91
CA LEU A 128 -3.20 -2.26 20.07
C LEU A 128 -3.92 -2.51 21.41
N SER A 129 -5.24 -2.66 21.39
CA SER A 129 -6.07 -2.97 22.57
C SER A 129 -6.19 -4.47 22.81
#